data_AF-A0A6I2J873-F1
#
_entry.id   AF-A0A6I2J873-F1
#
_cell.length_a   1.000
_cell.length_b   1.000
_cell.length_c   1.000
_cell.angle_alpha   90.00
_cell.angle_beta   90.00
_cell.angle_gamma   90.00
#
_symmetry.space_group_name_H-M   'P 1'
#
loop_
_entity.id
_entity.type
_entity.pdbx_description
1 polymer ?
#
loop_
_entity_poly.entity_id
_entity_poly.type
_entity_poly.pdbx_seq_one_letter_code
_entity_poly.pdbx_strand_id
1 'polypeptide(L)'
;MSNSIEEFDLESVYDQQISPLMQQIINICKEHKMPVVASFAYANIEESGVACCTTALTFEGRLIKPYVEATKIIRNEPQCFGITILSGGKSND
;
A
#
# COMPACT_ATOMS: atom_id res chain seq x y z
N MET A 1 21.79 22.26 9.79
CA MET A 1 21.67 20.83 10.15
C MET A 1 21.33 20.10 8.87
N SER A 2 22.26 19.35 8.30
CA SER A 2 21.97 18.45 7.19
C SER A 2 21.11 17.32 7.75
N ASN A 3 19.83 17.26 7.38
CA ASN A 3 19.02 16.06 7.59
C ASN A 3 19.57 15.01 6.61
N SER A 4 20.60 14.28 7.02
CA SER A 4 21.05 13.09 6.31
C SER A 4 19.92 12.07 6.41
N ILE A 5 19.34 11.76 5.26
CA ILE A 5 18.32 10.74 5.11
C ILE A 5 18.96 9.39 5.47
N GLU A 6 18.32 8.62 6.37
CA GLU A 6 18.82 7.31 6.78
C GLU A 6 18.60 6.29 5.67
N GLU A 7 19.66 5.57 5.28
CA GLU A 7 19.60 4.47 4.34
C GLU A 7 19.26 3.15 5.05
N PHE A 8 18.39 2.36 4.43
CA PHE A 8 18.01 1.04 4.93
C PHE A 8 17.56 0.12 3.80
N ASP A 9 17.72 -1.19 4.00
CA ASP A 9 17.15 -2.23 3.17
C ASP A 9 16.55 -3.32 4.07
N LEU A 10 15.21 -3.37 4.07
CA LEU A 10 14.37 -4.26 4.86
C LEU A 10 13.46 -5.09 3.94
N GLU A 11 13.80 -5.24 2.66
CA GLU A 11 12.99 -6.01 1.70
C GLU A 11 12.75 -7.44 2.21
N SER A 12 13.79 -8.11 2.70
CA SER A 12 13.66 -9.46 3.26
C SER A 12 12.73 -9.54 4.48
N VAL A 13 12.70 -8.50 5.34
CA VAL A 13 11.79 -8.42 6.48
C VAL A 13 10.35 -8.22 6.00
N TYR A 14 10.17 -7.33 5.02
CA TYR A 14 8.86 -7.10 4.41
C TYR A 14 8.30 -8.38 3.80
N ASP A 15 9.08 -9.05 2.95
CA ASP A 15 8.63 -10.24 2.24
C ASP A 15 8.35 -11.43 3.15
N GLN A 16 9.21 -11.67 4.15
CA GLN A 16 9.07 -12.85 5.01
C GLN A 16 8.07 -12.65 6.15
N GLN A 17 7.95 -11.43 6.67
CA GLN A 17 7.18 -11.18 7.90
C GLN A 17 5.92 -10.35 7.64
N ILE A 18 6.00 -9.30 6.80
CA ILE A 18 4.88 -8.37 6.61
C ILE A 18 3.93 -8.82 5.50
N SER A 19 4.46 -9.27 4.36
CA SER A 19 3.66 -9.67 3.20
C SER A 19 2.63 -10.77 3.53
N PRO A 20 2.96 -11.85 4.29
CA PRO A 20 1.99 -12.86 4.68
C PRO A 20 0.89 -12.32 5.61
N LEU A 21 1.24 -11.37 6.50
CA LEU A 21 0.27 -10.73 7.40
C LEU A 21 -0.65 -9.78 6.63
N MET A 22 -0.10 -9.03 5.67
CA MET A 22 -0.87 -8.15 4.80
C MET A 22 -1.88 -8.91 3.97
N GLN A 23 -1.56 -10.12 3.49
CA GLN A 23 -2.53 -10.98 2.81
C GLN A 23 -3.72 -11.34 3.72
N GLN A 24 -3.45 -11.68 4.99
CA GLN A 24 -4.50 -11.97 5.98
C GLN A 24 -5.37 -10.73 6.23
N ILE A 25 -4.75 -9.56 6.43
CA ILE A 25 -5.45 -8.29 6.62
C ILE A 25 -6.33 -7.96 5.41
N ILE A 26 -5.79 -8.08 4.19
CA ILE A 26 -6.52 -7.83 2.95
C ILE A 26 -7.77 -8.73 2.85
N ASN A 27 -7.64 -10.01 3.21
CA ASN A 27 -8.76 -10.94 3.17
C ASN A 27 -9.87 -10.53 4.16
N ILE A 28 -9.51 -10.19 5.41
CA ILE A 28 -10.45 -9.71 6.42
C ILE A 28 -11.13 -8.40 5.96
N CYS A 29 -10.35 -7.45 5.44
CA CYS A 29 -10.89 -6.18 4.95
C CYS A 29 -11.85 -6.38 3.77
N LYS A 30 -11.56 -7.33 2.86
CA LYS A 30 -12.47 -7.70 1.76
C LYS A 30 -13.76 -8.32 2.27
N GLU A 31 -13.68 -9.29 3.19
CA GLU A 31 -14.84 -9.98 3.76
C GLU A 31 -15.84 -8.99 4.39
N HIS A 32 -15.33 -8.03 5.17
CA HIS A 32 -16.18 -7.07 5.88
C HIS A 32 -16.40 -5.75 5.12
N LYS A 33 -15.92 -5.64 3.87
CA LYS A 33 -15.93 -4.41 3.07
C LYS A 33 -15.38 -3.21 3.84
N MET A 34 -14.25 -3.40 4.52
CA MET A 34 -13.59 -2.41 5.37
C MET A 34 -12.54 -1.64 4.56
N PRO A 35 -12.77 -0.34 4.25
CA PRO A 35 -11.80 0.45 3.51
C PRO A 35 -10.47 0.56 4.27
N VAL A 36 -9.35 0.44 3.57
CA VAL A 36 -8.00 0.51 4.17
C VAL A 36 -7.02 1.20 3.23
N VAL A 37 -6.08 1.93 3.81
CA VAL A 37 -4.84 2.37 3.16
C VAL A 37 -3.69 2.02 4.10
N ALA A 38 -2.72 1.28 3.59
CA ALA A 38 -1.49 0.92 4.31
C ALA A 38 -0.31 1.10 3.37
N SER A 39 0.76 1.75 3.83
CA SER A 39 1.99 1.94 3.06
C SER A 39 3.20 1.64 3.94
N PHE A 40 4.13 0.85 3.44
CA PHE A 40 5.35 0.47 4.14
C PHE A 40 6.55 0.85 3.27
N ALA A 41 7.39 1.77 3.74
CA ALA A 41 8.71 2.01 3.16
C ALA A 41 9.65 0.95 3.72
N TYR A 42 10.19 0.10 2.84
CA TYR A 42 11.04 -1.02 3.24
C TYR A 42 12.46 -0.91 2.69
N ALA A 43 12.73 0.02 1.77
CA ALA A 43 14.09 0.39 1.46
C ALA A 43 14.21 1.89 1.21
N ASN A 44 15.39 2.42 1.47
CA ASN A 44 15.80 3.76 1.10
C ASN A 44 17.30 3.69 0.79
N ILE A 45 17.63 3.72 -0.48
CA ILE A 45 18.99 3.48 -0.98
C ILE A 45 19.36 4.71 -1.80
N GLU A 46 20.56 5.27 -1.60
CA GLU A 46 20.99 6.53 -2.24
C GLU A 46 20.78 6.53 -3.77
N GLU A 47 21.09 5.42 -4.43
CA GLU A 47 21.02 5.29 -5.88
C GLU A 47 19.60 5.03 -6.42
N SER A 48 18.79 4.29 -5.66
CA SER A 48 17.49 3.77 -6.13
C SER A 48 16.29 4.35 -5.40
N GLY A 49 16.50 5.29 -4.47
CA GLY A 49 15.50 6.01 -3.71
C GLY A 49 14.71 5.15 -2.71
N VAL A 50 13.48 5.59 -2.40
CA VAL A 50 12.60 4.94 -1.42
C VAL A 50 11.76 3.87 -2.10
N ALA A 51 11.95 2.61 -1.71
CA ALA A 51 11.05 1.52 -2.09
C ALA A 51 9.91 1.40 -1.07
N CYS A 52 8.67 1.37 -1.58
CA CYS A 52 7.49 1.24 -0.73
C CYS A 52 6.44 0.31 -1.32
N CYS A 53 5.67 -0.34 -0.44
CA CYS A 53 4.52 -1.14 -0.83
C CYS A 53 3.24 -0.52 -0.25
N THR A 54 2.34 -0.08 -1.13
CA THR A 54 1.07 0.55 -0.75
C THR A 54 -0.13 -0.30 -1.14
N THR A 55 -0.93 -0.70 -0.15
CA THR A 55 -2.23 -1.34 -0.33
C THR A 55 -3.34 -0.32 -0.09
N ALA A 56 -4.27 -0.20 -1.02
CA ALA A 56 -5.49 0.61 -0.86
C ALA A 56 -6.71 -0.18 -1.32
N LEU A 57 -7.68 -0.38 -0.42
CA LEU A 57 -8.97 -1.01 -0.73
C LEU A 57 -10.09 0.00 -0.50
N THR A 58 -10.95 0.12 -1.51
CA THR A 58 -12.18 0.91 -1.46
C THR A 58 -13.35 0.04 -1.85
N PHE A 59 -14.52 0.29 -1.27
CA PHE A 59 -15.73 -0.47 -1.54
C PHE A 59 -16.86 0.50 -1.91
N GLU A 60 -17.76 0.04 -2.78
CA GLU A 60 -18.95 0.81 -3.15
C GLU A 60 -19.77 1.21 -1.91
N GLY A 61 -20.21 2.47 -1.87
CA GLY A 61 -20.92 3.04 -0.71
C GLY A 61 -20.05 3.28 0.54
N ARG A 62 -18.76 2.96 0.52
CA ARG A 62 -17.81 3.14 1.65
C ARG A 62 -16.53 3.86 1.21
N LEU A 63 -16.69 4.90 0.40
CA LEU A 63 -15.56 5.71 -0.04
C LEU A 63 -15.14 6.69 1.07
N ILE A 64 -13.87 6.60 1.49
CA ILE A 64 -13.27 7.54 2.44
C ILE A 64 -12.40 8.53 1.65
N LYS A 65 -12.85 9.78 1.51
CA LYS A 65 -12.14 10.80 0.70
C LYS A 65 -10.67 11.00 1.12
N PRO A 66 -10.33 11.10 2.42
CA PRO A 66 -8.93 11.18 2.84
C PRO A 66 -8.06 10.01 2.36
N TYR A 67 -8.62 8.80 2.26
CA TYR A 67 -7.88 7.63 1.79
C TYR A 67 -7.57 7.73 0.29
N VAL A 68 -8.53 8.22 -0.49
CA VAL A 68 -8.34 8.48 -1.93
C VAL A 68 -7.27 9.54 -2.14
N GLU A 69 -7.31 10.62 -1.35
CA GLU A 69 -6.33 11.71 -1.43
C GLU A 69 -4.93 11.26 -1.00
N ALA A 70 -4.82 10.55 0.12
CA ALA A 70 -3.56 9.97 0.58
C ALA A 70 -2.94 9.04 -0.47
N THR A 71 -3.76 8.19 -1.09
CA THR A 71 -3.28 7.26 -2.13
C THR A 71 -2.74 7.99 -3.36
N LYS A 72 -3.30 9.15 -3.73
CA LYS A 72 -2.76 9.99 -4.81
C LYS A 72 -1.41 10.58 -4.46
N ILE A 73 -1.25 11.08 -3.22
CA ILE A 73 0.01 11.64 -2.74
C ILE A 73 1.09 10.55 -2.72
N ILE A 74 0.78 9.39 -2.13
CA ILE A 74 1.73 8.27 -1.98
C ILE A 74 2.16 7.70 -3.33
N ARG A 75 1.25 7.57 -4.31
CA ARG A 75 1.57 6.97 -5.62
C ARG A 75 2.24 7.89 -6.62
N ASN A 76 2.21 9.21 -6.37
CA ASN A 76 2.84 10.18 -7.26
C ASN A 76 4.37 10.24 -7.08
N GLU A 77 4.94 9.58 -6.06
CA GLU A 77 6.39 9.39 -5.92
C GLU A 77 6.76 7.99 -6.45
N PRO A 78 7.54 7.87 -7.55
CA PRO A 78 7.75 6.59 -8.20
C PRO A 78 8.90 5.82 -7.54
N GLN A 79 8.67 4.54 -7.19
CA GLN A 79 9.66 3.45 -7.30
C GLN A 79 8.97 2.12 -6.97
N CYS A 80 8.66 1.36 -8.02
CA CYS A 80 8.05 0.02 -8.03
C CYS A 80 6.74 -0.16 -7.22
N PHE A 81 5.62 -0.33 -7.92
CA PHE A 81 4.34 -0.66 -7.27
C PHE A 81 3.86 -2.06 -7.67
N GLY A 82 3.64 -2.92 -6.68
CA GLY A 82 2.80 -4.11 -6.82
C GLY A 82 1.33 -3.70 -6.78
N ILE A 83 0.65 -3.68 -7.92
CA ILE A 83 -0.75 -3.25 -8.02
C ILE A 83 -1.67 -4.48 -8.08
N THR A 84 -2.55 -4.64 -7.08
CA THR A 84 -3.76 -5.47 -7.20
C THR A 84 -4.98 -4.56 -7.28
N ILE A 85 -5.46 -4.27 -8.49
CA ILE A 85 -6.76 -3.64 -8.73
C ILE A 85 -7.75 -4.76 -9.06
N LEU A 86 -8.75 -4.96 -8.22
CA LEU A 86 -9.90 -5.81 -8.53
C LEU A 86 -11.15 -4.94 -8.55
N SER A 87 -11.63 -4.61 -9.75
CA SER A 87 -12.98 -4.05 -9.90
C SER A 87 -13.99 -5.17 -9.65
N GLY A 88 -14.74 -5.09 -8.55
CA GLY A 88 -15.87 -5.98 -8.31
C GLY A 88 -16.92 -5.80 -9.41
N GLY A 89 -17.18 -6.88 -10.15
CA GLY A 89 -18.17 -6.90 -11.23
C GLY A 89 -19.58 -6.65 -10.70
N LYS A 90 -20.35 -5.85 -11.46
CA LYS A 90 -21.80 -5.76 -11.33
C LYS A 90 -22.43 -7.13 -11.55
N SER A 91 -23.10 -7.66 -10.54
CA SER A 91 -24.26 -8.53 -10.77
C SER A 91 -25.49 -7.62 -10.79
N ASN A 92 -26.00 -7.33 -11.99
CA ASN A 92 -27.37 -6.84 -12.14
C ASN A 92 -28.33 -8.02 -11.87
N ASP A 93 -29.48 -7.68 -11.28
CA ASP A 93 -30.70 -8.47 -11.00
C ASP A 93 -30.81 -9.88 -11.62
#